data_AF-A0A1H2VGN2-F1
#
_entry.id   AF-A0A1H2VGN2-F1
#
_cell.length_a   1.000
_cell.length_b   1.000
_cell.length_c   1.000
_cell.angle_alpha   90.00
_cell.angle_beta   90.00
_cell.angle_gamma   90.00
#
_symmetry.space_group_name_H-M   'P 1'
#
loop_
_entity.id
_entity.type
_entity.pdbx_description
1 polymer ?
#
loop_
_entity_poly.entity_id
_entity_poly.type
_entity_poly.pdbx_seq_one_letter_code
_entity_poly.pdbx_strand_id
1 'polypeptide(L)'
;MIEYISTHAQALNVLFNGTMVLIWTLYFQVFLVNHLRQGRNMIHIDLGAAQGARSRCLVTNLSSNAVYVQAIIADLSSNGATSRTRITDREEIPLDETKDPLARTNRGTLHTGQTVDIGSLEDLVSRAQIRLHEHWSADSIDTVTITVVAISGQIDRIVAASKSFDSEHLDDGGSVFTAKNILTHQIRPRQTREEFSQMLRDQKFG
;
A
#
# COMPACT_ATOMS: atom_id res chain seq x y z
N MET A 1 63.61 0.90 -25.93
CA MET A 1 62.46 1.02 -25.01
C MET A 1 61.33 1.83 -25.62
N ILE A 2 61.56 3.07 -26.07
CA ILE A 2 60.56 3.90 -26.76
C ILE A 2 60.05 3.24 -28.07
N GLU A 3 60.94 2.59 -28.82
CA GLU A 3 60.62 1.92 -30.10
C GLU A 3 59.77 0.64 -29.93
N TYR A 4 59.89 -0.05 -28.78
CA TYR A 4 59.06 -1.24 -28.48
C TYR A 4 57.62 -0.83 -28.13
N ILE A 5 57.47 0.33 -27.48
CA ILE A 5 56.19 0.95 -27.15
C ILE A 5 55.52 1.45 -28.43
N SER A 6 56.26 2.03 -29.40
CA SER A 6 55.65 2.51 -30.65
C SER A 6 55.10 1.38 -31.53
N THR A 7 55.76 0.22 -31.59
CA THR A 7 55.33 -0.92 -32.41
C THR A 7 54.08 -1.61 -31.87
N HIS A 8 53.89 -1.60 -30.54
CA HIS A 8 52.72 -2.20 -29.86
C HIS A 8 51.73 -1.15 -29.36
N ALA A 9 51.95 0.14 -29.64
CA ALA A 9 51.12 1.25 -29.16
C ALA A 9 49.65 1.05 -29.54
N GLN A 10 49.38 0.53 -30.73
CA GLN A 10 48.03 0.31 -31.22
C GLN A 10 47.32 -0.83 -30.45
N ALA A 11 48.03 -1.93 -30.17
CA ALA A 11 47.50 -3.03 -29.37
C ALA A 11 47.25 -2.61 -27.91
N LEU A 12 48.18 -1.84 -27.33
CA LEU A 12 48.03 -1.23 -26.01
C LEU A 12 46.84 -0.26 -25.96
N ASN A 13 46.66 0.57 -26.99
CA ASN A 13 45.56 1.52 -27.07
C ASN A 13 44.20 0.80 -27.17
N VAL A 14 44.09 -0.25 -27.99
CA VAL A 14 42.89 -1.09 -28.07
C VAL A 14 42.61 -1.75 -26.73
N LEU A 15 43.64 -2.27 -26.06
CA LEU A 15 43.51 -2.86 -24.72
C LEU A 15 42.99 -1.83 -23.71
N PHE A 16 43.62 -0.65 -23.61
CA PHE A 16 43.21 0.40 -22.69
C PHE A 16 41.78 0.90 -22.97
N ASN A 17 41.40 1.10 -24.23
CA ASN A 17 40.04 1.48 -24.59
C ASN A 17 39.05 0.36 -24.25
N GLY A 18 39.39 -0.90 -24.50
CA GLY A 18 38.58 -2.06 -24.13
C GLY A 18 38.37 -2.14 -22.61
N THR A 19 39.43 -1.96 -21.83
CA THR A 19 39.35 -1.89 -20.36
C THR A 19 38.49 -0.71 -19.91
N MET A 20 38.65 0.47 -20.54
CA MET A 20 37.86 1.65 -20.23
C MET A 20 36.36 1.38 -20.45
N VAL A 21 35.99 0.82 -21.60
CA VAL A 21 34.59 0.45 -21.91
C VAL A 21 34.06 -0.59 -20.94
N LEU A 22 34.88 -1.58 -20.55
CA LEU A 22 34.50 -2.61 -19.59
C LEU A 22 34.21 -2.00 -18.20
N ILE A 23 35.07 -1.11 -17.72
CA ILE A 23 34.87 -0.39 -16.45
C ILE A 23 33.58 0.44 -16.50
N TRP A 24 33.36 1.19 -17.58
CA TRP A 24 32.12 1.96 -17.76
C TRP A 24 30.88 1.08 -17.80
N THR A 25 30.96 -0.08 -18.46
CA THR A 25 29.84 -1.03 -18.54
C THR A 25 29.50 -1.59 -17.17
N LEU A 26 30.50 -2.00 -16.39
CA LEU A 26 30.30 -2.45 -15.00
C LEU A 26 29.70 -1.35 -14.13
N TYR A 27 30.23 -0.12 -14.23
CA TYR A 27 29.71 1.01 -13.49
C TYR A 27 28.25 1.31 -13.86
N PHE A 28 27.92 1.30 -15.15
CA PHE A 28 26.57 1.51 -15.65
C PHE A 28 25.61 0.40 -15.19
N GLN A 29 26.06 -0.85 -15.18
CA GLN A 29 25.27 -1.97 -14.66
C GLN A 29 24.94 -1.79 -13.17
N VAL A 30 25.92 -1.40 -12.36
CA VAL A 30 25.70 -1.11 -10.92
C VAL A 30 24.74 0.06 -10.75
N PHE A 31 24.91 1.13 -11.52
CA PHE A 31 24.02 2.29 -11.50
C PHE A 31 22.57 1.91 -11.86
N LEU A 32 22.37 1.13 -12.92
CA LEU A 32 21.06 0.67 -13.35
C LEU A 32 20.38 -0.20 -12.28
N VAL A 33 21.10 -1.17 -11.70
CA VAL A 33 20.55 -2.03 -10.65
C VAL A 33 20.13 -1.20 -9.43
N ASN A 34 20.96 -0.24 -9.02
CA ASN A 34 20.65 0.64 -7.91
C ASN A 34 19.41 1.51 -8.21
N HIS A 35 19.36 2.11 -9.39
CA HIS A 35 18.24 2.94 -9.82
C HIS A 35 16.92 2.15 -9.90
N LEU A 36 16.94 0.95 -10.46
CA LEU A 36 15.77 0.07 -10.53
C LEU A 36 15.30 -0.40 -9.14
N ARG A 37 16.21 -0.55 -8.17
CA ARG A 37 15.89 -0.97 -6.80
C ARG A 37 15.23 0.14 -5.97
N GLN A 38 15.53 1.41 -6.25
CA GLN A 38 15.09 2.57 -5.46
C GLN A 38 13.61 2.98 -5.68
N GLY A 39 12.96 2.51 -6.75
CA GLY A 39 11.59 2.88 -7.11
C GLY A 39 10.46 2.04 -6.49
N ARG A 40 10.71 1.30 -5.40
CA ARG A 40 9.69 0.44 -4.78
C ARG A 40 8.77 1.27 -3.89
N ASN A 41 7.56 1.53 -4.36
CA ASN A 41 6.48 1.99 -3.52
C ASN A 41 5.98 0.82 -2.67
N MET A 42 5.96 1.00 -1.34
CA MET A 42 5.53 -0.01 -0.38
C MET A 42 4.67 0.68 0.68
N ILE A 43 3.42 0.26 0.78
CA ILE A 43 2.50 0.71 1.82
C ILE A 43 2.27 -0.47 2.76
N HIS A 44 2.60 -0.32 4.04
CA HIS A 44 2.37 -1.35 5.03
C HIS A 44 1.10 -1.05 5.80
N ILE A 45 0.27 -2.08 6.00
CA ILE A 45 -0.92 -2.01 6.82
C ILE A 45 -0.65 -2.91 8.02
N ASP A 46 -0.87 -2.41 9.22
CA ASP A 46 -0.71 -3.19 10.44
C ASP A 46 -1.78 -2.92 11.49
N LEU A 47 -1.91 -3.82 12.45
CA LEU A 47 -2.77 -3.65 13.62
C LEU A 47 -1.90 -3.17 14.78
N GLY A 48 -2.21 -1.99 15.30
CA GLY A 48 -1.63 -1.45 16.51
C GLY A 48 -1.99 -2.29 17.74
N ALA A 49 -1.18 -2.16 18.79
CA ALA A 49 -1.16 -3.03 19.98
C ALA A 49 -2.39 -2.93 20.92
N ALA A 50 -3.56 -2.53 20.43
CA ALA A 50 -4.80 -2.66 21.17
C ALA A 50 -5.36 -4.09 21.03
N GLN A 51 -5.87 -4.65 22.12
CA GLN A 51 -6.34 -6.04 22.19
C GLN A 51 -7.72 -6.19 21.52
N GLY A 52 -7.91 -7.26 20.74
CA GLY A 52 -9.22 -7.66 20.19
C GLY A 52 -9.78 -6.77 19.06
N ALA A 53 -11.11 -6.68 18.98
CA ALA A 53 -11.85 -5.87 17.99
C ALA A 53 -11.51 -4.37 17.98
N ARG A 54 -10.92 -3.85 19.07
CA ARG A 54 -10.47 -2.45 19.19
C ARG A 54 -9.06 -2.20 18.68
N SER A 55 -8.44 -3.21 18.06
CA SER A 55 -7.15 -3.07 17.40
C SER A 55 -7.21 -1.94 16.35
N ARG A 56 -6.33 -0.95 16.52
CA ARG A 56 -6.27 0.23 15.66
C ARG A 56 -5.52 -0.12 14.39
N CYS A 57 -6.11 0.11 13.22
CA CYS A 57 -5.41 -0.15 11.97
C CYS A 57 -4.52 1.04 11.60
N LEU A 58 -3.26 0.75 11.34
CA LEU A 58 -2.21 1.70 11.02
C LEU A 58 -1.75 1.50 9.58
N VAL A 59 -1.68 2.60 8.83
CA VAL A 59 -1.16 2.61 7.45
C VAL A 59 0.14 3.39 7.43
N THR A 60 1.23 2.72 7.07
CA THR A 60 2.58 3.30 7.03
C THR A 60 3.10 3.36 5.60
N ASN A 61 3.59 4.53 5.19
CA ASN A 61 4.28 4.67 3.91
C ASN A 61 5.76 4.26 4.06
N LEU A 62 6.11 3.07 3.56
CA LEU A 62 7.49 2.59 3.46
C LEU A 62 8.13 2.87 2.09
N SER A 63 7.47 3.66 1.24
CA SER A 63 7.99 4.06 -0.06
C SER A 63 9.09 5.10 0.09
N SER A 64 10.03 5.12 -0.84
CA SER A 64 11.08 6.15 -0.93
C SER A 64 10.55 7.56 -1.25
N ASN A 65 9.27 7.67 -1.63
CA ASN A 65 8.62 8.91 -2.00
C ASN A 65 7.30 9.09 -1.24
N ALA A 66 6.82 10.35 -1.17
CA ALA A 66 5.50 10.64 -0.65
C ALA A 66 4.39 10.03 -1.54
N VAL A 67 3.33 9.54 -0.89
CA VAL A 67 2.15 8.99 -1.55
C VAL A 67 0.90 9.67 -1.03
N TYR A 68 -0.05 9.96 -1.92
CA TYR A 68 -1.32 10.57 -1.55
C TYR A 68 -2.40 9.49 -1.42
N VAL A 69 -2.94 9.29 -0.22
CA VAL A 69 -4.00 8.30 0.02
C VAL A 69 -5.31 8.82 -0.58
N GLN A 70 -5.75 8.17 -1.66
CA GLN A 70 -6.95 8.55 -2.41
C GLN A 70 -8.20 7.88 -1.84
N ALA A 71 -8.06 6.63 -1.39
CA ALA A 71 -9.17 5.80 -0.95
C ALA A 71 -8.73 4.70 0.01
N ILE A 72 -9.62 4.35 0.93
CA ILE A 72 -9.57 3.12 1.72
C ILE A 72 -10.85 2.35 1.44
N ILE A 73 -10.69 1.09 1.10
CA ILE A 73 -11.76 0.14 0.77
C ILE A 73 -11.67 -0.97 1.81
N ALA A 74 -12.80 -1.41 2.34
CA ALA A 74 -12.87 -2.66 3.09
C ALA A 74 -13.83 -3.62 2.39
N ASP A 75 -13.34 -4.84 2.18
CA ASP A 75 -14.13 -5.96 1.73
C ASP A 75 -14.43 -6.84 2.95
N LEU A 76 -15.71 -7.07 3.25
CA LEU A 76 -16.13 -8.01 4.29
C LEU A 76 -16.61 -9.29 3.64
N SER A 77 -16.16 -10.42 4.16
CA SER A 77 -16.60 -11.74 3.74
C SER A 77 -17.37 -12.40 4.88
N SER A 78 -18.58 -12.87 4.58
CA SER A 78 -19.46 -13.59 5.49
C SER A 78 -20.10 -14.76 4.75
N ASN A 79 -19.91 -15.99 5.25
CA ASN A 79 -20.55 -17.20 4.72
C ASN A 79 -20.34 -17.40 3.19
N GLY A 80 -19.14 -17.09 2.71
CA GLY A 80 -18.77 -17.21 1.30
C GLY A 80 -19.27 -16.10 0.37
N ALA A 81 -20.05 -15.14 0.87
CA ALA A 81 -20.39 -13.91 0.16
C ALA A 81 -19.42 -12.78 0.53
N THR A 82 -18.83 -12.13 -0.47
CA THR A 82 -17.95 -10.97 -0.27
C THR A 82 -18.68 -9.70 -0.65
N SER A 83 -18.79 -8.78 0.30
CA SER A 83 -19.41 -7.47 0.11
C SER A 83 -18.35 -6.37 0.26
N ARG A 84 -18.20 -5.58 -0.81
CA ARG A 84 -17.20 -4.52 -0.93
C ARG A 84 -17.81 -3.18 -0.58
N THR A 85 -17.15 -2.40 0.28
CA THR A 85 -17.58 -1.04 0.58
C THR A 85 -16.43 -0.08 0.82
N ARG A 86 -16.68 1.20 0.50
CA ARG A 86 -15.69 2.26 0.58
C ARG A 86 -15.76 2.94 1.94
N ILE A 87 -14.66 2.90 2.69
CA ILE A 87 -14.53 3.51 4.02
C ILE A 87 -13.48 4.62 3.98
N THR A 88 -13.63 5.56 3.05
CA THR A 88 -12.65 6.66 2.93
C THR A 88 -12.97 7.85 3.84
N ASP A 89 -14.24 8.03 4.19
CA ASP A 89 -14.69 9.15 5.02
C ASP A 89 -14.94 8.65 6.46
N ARG A 90 -14.56 9.46 7.47
CA ARG A 90 -14.86 9.17 8.87
C ARG A 90 -16.27 9.69 9.18
N GLU A 91 -17.27 8.87 8.85
CA GLU A 91 -18.68 9.20 9.08
C GLU A 91 -19.07 9.17 10.57
N GLU A 92 -18.25 8.59 11.44
CA GLU A 92 -18.44 8.50 12.91
C GLU A 92 -18.17 9.80 13.69
N ILE A 93 -17.57 10.82 13.07
CA ILE A 93 -17.29 12.10 13.70
C ILE A 93 -18.44 13.05 13.35
N PRO A 94 -19.29 13.45 14.34
CA PRO A 94 -20.35 14.43 14.12
C PRO A 94 -19.77 15.72 13.54
N LEU A 95 -20.51 16.36 12.62
CA LEU A 95 -20.10 17.62 11.99
C LEU A 95 -19.75 18.74 12.99
N ASP A 96 -20.28 18.66 14.22
CA ASP A 96 -20.15 19.68 15.26
C ASP A 96 -18.94 19.52 16.20
N GLU A 97 -18.21 18.40 16.18
CA GLU A 97 -17.20 18.11 17.22
C GLU A 97 -15.73 18.35 16.81
N THR A 98 -15.44 18.80 15.58
CA THR A 98 -14.03 18.97 15.15
C THR A 98 -13.77 20.25 14.38
N LYS A 99 -12.83 21.07 14.87
CA LYS A 99 -12.37 22.33 14.24
C LYS A 99 -11.54 22.13 12.97
N ASP A 100 -11.13 20.90 12.64
CA ASP A 100 -10.25 20.60 11.51
C ASP A 100 -10.93 19.65 10.50
N PRO A 101 -11.27 20.12 9.29
CA PRO A 101 -11.85 19.30 8.22
C PRO A 101 -10.97 18.11 7.80
N LEU A 102 -9.64 18.20 7.97
CA LEU A 102 -8.69 17.14 7.62
C LEU A 102 -8.75 15.98 8.61
N ALA A 103 -9.16 16.21 9.87
CA ALA A 103 -9.35 15.14 10.85
C ALA A 103 -10.53 14.21 10.53
N ARG A 104 -11.42 14.63 9.62
CA ARG A 104 -12.60 13.86 9.18
C ARG A 104 -12.35 12.99 7.95
N THR A 105 -11.19 13.11 7.33
CA THR A 105 -10.85 12.30 6.15
C THR A 105 -9.58 11.49 6.42
N ASN A 106 -9.62 10.19 6.17
CA ASN A 106 -8.40 9.36 6.14
C ASN A 106 -7.58 9.64 4.84
N ARG A 107 -7.77 10.81 4.23
CA ARG A 107 -7.16 11.24 2.97
C ARG A 107 -6.06 12.22 3.30
N GLY A 108 -4.90 12.04 2.67
CA GLY A 108 -3.76 12.92 2.92
C GLY A 108 -2.49 12.41 2.28
N THR A 109 -1.51 13.30 2.21
CA THR A 109 -0.17 12.96 1.77
C THR A 109 0.56 12.27 2.93
N LEU A 110 0.99 11.03 2.70
CA LEU A 110 1.89 10.32 3.58
C LEU A 110 3.32 10.52 3.10
N HIS A 111 4.13 11.21 3.89
CA HIS A 111 5.56 11.28 3.67
C HIS A 111 6.23 9.92 3.93
N THR A 112 7.45 9.76 3.45
CA THR A 112 8.23 8.53 3.68
C THR A 112 8.43 8.29 5.18
N GLY A 113 8.08 7.09 5.65
CA GLY A 113 8.13 6.69 7.05
C GLY A 113 6.96 7.18 7.91
N GLN A 114 6.01 7.94 7.34
CA GLN A 114 4.86 8.42 8.07
C GLN A 114 3.79 7.33 8.23
N THR A 115 3.17 7.29 9.41
CA THR A 115 2.04 6.41 9.73
C THR A 115 0.79 7.24 9.99
N VAL A 116 -0.35 6.79 9.47
CA VAL A 116 -1.67 7.33 9.77
C VAL A 116 -2.54 6.22 10.36
N ASP A 117 -3.25 6.55 11.43
CA ASP A 117 -4.27 5.70 12.03
C ASP A 117 -5.59 5.90 11.28
N ILE A 118 -6.18 4.81 10.80
CA ILE A 118 -7.40 4.85 9.98
C ILE A 118 -8.67 4.52 10.77
N GLY A 119 -8.55 4.13 12.04
CA GLY A 119 -9.66 3.69 12.89
C GLY A 119 -9.43 2.30 13.49
N SER A 120 -10.27 1.89 14.44
CA SER A 120 -10.31 0.49 14.88
C SER A 120 -11.00 -0.39 13.84
N LEU A 121 -10.75 -1.70 13.87
CA LEU A 121 -11.44 -2.60 12.94
C LEU A 121 -12.95 -2.61 13.17
N GLU A 122 -13.40 -2.50 14.42
CA GLU A 122 -14.80 -2.31 14.79
C GLU A 122 -15.41 -1.07 14.11
N ASP A 123 -14.69 0.07 14.13
CA ASP A 123 -15.13 1.30 13.44
C ASP A 123 -15.26 1.07 11.93
N LEU A 124 -14.29 0.38 11.32
CA LEU A 124 -14.31 0.08 9.89
C LEU A 124 -15.48 -0.86 9.52
N VAL A 125 -15.72 -1.90 10.32
CA VAL A 125 -16.85 -2.81 10.13
C VAL A 125 -18.19 -2.07 10.31
N SER A 126 -18.31 -1.22 11.33
CA SER A 126 -19.52 -0.43 11.58
C SER A 126 -19.81 0.52 10.40
N ARG A 127 -18.81 1.23 9.90
CA ARG A 127 -18.94 2.09 8.71
C ARG A 127 -19.35 1.31 7.47
N ALA A 128 -18.83 0.10 7.32
CA ALA A 128 -19.20 -0.76 6.22
C ALA A 128 -20.67 -1.18 6.27
N GLN A 129 -21.17 -1.59 7.44
CA GLN A 129 -22.56 -1.99 7.65
C GLN A 129 -23.54 -0.85 7.35
N ILE A 130 -23.25 0.37 7.84
CA ILE A 130 -24.09 1.56 7.58
C ILE A 130 -24.27 1.77 6.08
N ARG A 131 -23.18 1.65 5.31
CA ARG A 131 -23.17 1.91 3.87
C ARG A 131 -23.76 0.78 3.03
N LEU A 132 -23.69 -0.46 3.51
CA LEU A 132 -24.28 -1.62 2.85
C LEU A 132 -25.78 -1.80 3.15
N HIS A 133 -26.36 -0.99 4.07
CA HIS A 133 -27.73 -1.13 4.55
C HIS A 133 -28.06 -2.55 5.06
N GLU A 134 -27.05 -3.31 5.47
CA GLU A 134 -27.15 -4.71 5.84
C GLU A 134 -26.64 -4.86 7.27
N HIS A 135 -27.52 -5.35 8.16
CA HIS A 135 -27.18 -5.64 9.55
C HIS A 135 -26.56 -7.03 9.65
N TRP A 136 -25.33 -7.20 9.18
CA TRP A 136 -24.54 -8.35 9.64
C TRP A 136 -24.16 -8.11 11.09
N SER A 137 -24.31 -9.13 11.94
CA SER A 137 -23.74 -9.06 13.29
C SER A 137 -22.22 -9.10 13.15
N ALA A 138 -21.46 -8.37 13.97
CA ALA A 138 -20.00 -8.41 13.91
C ALA A 138 -19.44 -9.84 14.05
N ASP A 139 -20.22 -10.72 14.68
CA ASP A 139 -19.96 -12.16 14.85
C ASP A 139 -20.10 -13.02 13.59
N SER A 140 -20.74 -12.54 12.52
CA SER A 140 -20.91 -13.33 11.29
C SER A 140 -19.88 -13.02 10.22
N ILE A 141 -18.87 -12.18 10.52
CA ILE A 141 -17.86 -11.77 9.56
C ILE A 141 -16.66 -12.69 9.69
N ASP A 142 -16.37 -13.49 8.66
CA ASP A 142 -15.25 -14.43 8.66
C ASP A 142 -13.91 -13.71 8.40
N THR A 143 -13.91 -12.78 7.44
CA THR A 143 -12.69 -12.09 7.00
C THR A 143 -12.99 -10.63 6.64
N VAL A 144 -12.11 -9.73 7.07
CA VAL A 144 -12.08 -8.32 6.69
C VAL A 144 -10.80 -8.05 5.89
N THR A 145 -10.93 -7.58 4.66
CA THR A 145 -9.79 -7.18 3.83
C THR A 145 -9.75 -5.68 3.64
N ILE A 146 -8.70 -5.04 4.13
CA ILE A 146 -8.49 -3.60 3.98
C ILE A 146 -7.56 -3.36 2.79
N THR A 147 -8.03 -2.56 1.84
CA THR A 147 -7.27 -2.13 0.67
C THR A 147 -7.11 -0.62 0.66
N VAL A 148 -5.86 -0.16 0.74
CA VAL A 148 -5.48 1.26 0.66
C VAL A 148 -5.04 1.56 -0.77
N VAL A 149 -5.66 2.56 -1.40
CA VAL A 149 -5.31 3.05 -2.73
C VAL A 149 -4.67 4.43 -2.59
N ALA A 150 -3.48 4.58 -3.14
CA ALA A 150 -2.70 5.81 -3.10
C ALA A 150 -2.15 6.18 -4.49
N ILE A 151 -1.85 7.46 -4.68
CA ILE A 151 -1.25 7.99 -5.90
C ILE A 151 0.17 8.45 -5.56
N SER A 152 1.15 7.99 -6.34
CA SER A 152 2.54 8.42 -6.19
C SER A 152 2.79 9.71 -6.99
N GLY A 153 3.41 10.71 -6.37
CA GLY A 153 3.62 12.03 -7.01
C GLY A 153 4.78 12.10 -8.01
N GLN A 154 5.64 11.09 -8.10
CA GLN A 154 6.82 11.11 -8.99
C GLN A 154 6.56 10.47 -10.36
N ILE A 155 5.60 9.55 -10.41
CA ILE A 155 5.21 8.83 -11.62
C ILE A 155 3.73 8.59 -11.41
N ASP A 156 2.85 9.17 -12.24
CA ASP A 156 1.37 9.06 -12.17
C ASP A 156 0.88 7.60 -12.16
N ARG A 157 1.15 6.91 -11.06
CA ARG A 157 0.96 5.49 -10.85
C ARG A 157 0.14 5.36 -9.59
N ILE A 158 -1.01 4.76 -9.80
CA ILE A 158 -1.84 4.26 -8.72
C ILE A 158 -1.08 3.10 -8.08
N VAL A 159 -0.91 3.16 -6.77
CA VAL A 159 -0.36 2.09 -5.94
C VAL A 159 -1.48 1.66 -5.03
N ALA A 160 -1.64 0.36 -4.80
CA ALA A 160 -2.48 -0.08 -3.70
C ALA A 160 -1.79 -1.14 -2.87
N ALA A 161 -2.24 -1.27 -1.63
CA ALA A 161 -1.82 -2.30 -0.72
C ALA A 161 -3.03 -2.89 -0.02
N SER A 162 -3.03 -4.20 0.17
CA SER A 162 -4.13 -4.94 0.76
C SER A 162 -3.64 -5.86 1.88
N LYS A 163 -4.39 -5.93 2.97
CA LYS A 163 -4.16 -6.86 4.08
C LYS A 163 -5.50 -7.43 4.55
N SER A 164 -5.54 -8.74 4.72
CA SER A 164 -6.71 -9.46 5.21
C SER A 164 -6.52 -9.84 6.68
N PHE A 165 -7.62 -9.74 7.41
CA PHE A 165 -7.74 -10.03 8.83
C PHE A 165 -8.87 -11.03 8.99
N ASP A 166 -8.59 -12.17 9.61
CA ASP A 166 -9.61 -13.17 9.92
C ASP A 166 -10.15 -12.86 11.33
N SER A 167 -11.44 -13.06 11.53
CA SER A 167 -12.03 -12.94 12.87
C SER A 167 -11.94 -14.29 13.58
N GLU A 168 -11.47 -14.27 14.81
CA GLU A 168 -11.46 -15.40 15.73
C GLU A 168 -12.40 -15.06 16.89
N HIS A 169 -13.43 -15.88 17.07
CA HIS A 169 -14.34 -15.74 18.20
C HIS A 169 -13.67 -16.34 19.43
N LEU A 170 -13.53 -15.52 20.48
CA LEU A 170 -13.03 -15.97 21.77
C LEU A 170 -14.20 -16.55 22.57
N ASP A 171 -13.98 -17.65 23.29
CA ASP A 171 -15.01 -18.36 24.08
C ASP A 171 -15.71 -17.47 25.14
N ASP A 172 -15.18 -16.27 25.43
CA ASP A 172 -15.72 -15.28 26.36
C ASP A 172 -16.63 -14.21 25.68
N GLY A 173 -17.10 -14.48 24.45
CA GLY A 173 -18.05 -13.61 23.74
C GLY A 173 -17.44 -12.36 23.11
N GLY A 174 -16.14 -12.38 22.83
CA GLY A 174 -15.42 -11.30 22.17
C GLY A 174 -14.86 -11.72 20.82
N SER A 175 -15.01 -10.89 19.78
CA SER A 175 -14.33 -11.10 18.50
C SER A 175 -12.93 -10.47 18.53
N VAL A 176 -11.92 -11.26 18.15
CA VAL A 176 -10.52 -10.82 17.99
C VAL A 176 -10.18 -10.92 16.52
N PHE A 177 -9.55 -9.90 15.95
CA PHE A 177 -9.10 -9.96 14.57
C PHE A 177 -7.60 -10.20 14.49
N THR A 178 -7.23 -11.21 13.73
CA THR A 178 -5.83 -11.61 13.54
C THR A 178 -5.46 -11.43 12.08
N ALA A 179 -4.28 -10.85 11.82
CA ALA A 179 -3.77 -10.72 10.47
C ALA A 179 -3.54 -12.09 9.84
N LYS A 180 -4.25 -12.39 8.75
CA LYS A 180 -4.11 -13.64 7.99
C LYS A 180 -2.70 -13.82 7.44
N ASN A 181 -2.07 -12.70 7.08
CA ASN A 181 -0.73 -12.66 6.52
C ASN A 181 0.13 -11.63 7.26
N ILE A 182 1.39 -11.99 7.50
CA ILE A 182 2.41 -11.10 8.08
C ILE A 182 2.69 -9.93 7.12
N LEU A 183 2.74 -10.21 5.82
CA LEU A 183 3.08 -9.24 4.78
C LEU A 183 1.83 -8.62 4.16
N THR A 184 1.89 -7.29 3.95
CA THR A 184 0.88 -6.56 3.18
C THR A 184 1.09 -6.82 1.69
N HIS A 185 0.06 -7.32 1.01
CA HIS A 185 0.09 -7.57 -0.42
C HIS A 185 0.10 -6.24 -1.19
N GLN A 186 1.11 -6.02 -2.03
CA GLN A 186 1.24 -4.79 -2.83
C GLN A 186 0.64 -5.02 -4.22
N ILE A 187 -0.39 -4.26 -4.57
CA ILE A 187 -1.03 -4.34 -5.88
C ILE A 187 -0.39 -3.30 -6.80
N ARG A 188 0.18 -3.76 -7.92
CA ARG A 188 0.94 -2.94 -8.86
C ARG A 188 0.15 -2.74 -10.16
N PRO A 189 0.08 -1.51 -10.69
CA PRO A 189 -0.74 -1.19 -11.86
C PRO A 189 -0.24 -1.83 -13.17
N ARG A 190 1.00 -2.36 -13.22
CA ARG A 190 1.47 -3.11 -14.41
C ARG A 190 0.83 -4.49 -14.56
N GLN A 191 0.31 -5.08 -13.48
CA GLN A 191 -0.34 -6.40 -13.53
C GLN A 191 -1.87 -6.28 -13.53
N THR A 192 -2.42 -5.13 -13.12
CA THR A 192 -3.84 -5.00 -12.79
C THR A 192 -4.41 -3.65 -13.28
N ARG A 193 -4.02 -3.20 -14.48
CA ARG A 193 -4.44 -1.88 -14.98
C ARG A 193 -5.95 -1.81 -15.25
N GLU A 194 -6.54 -2.93 -15.67
CA GLU A 194 -7.97 -3.04 -16.00
C GLU A 194 -8.84 -3.11 -14.74
N GLU A 195 -8.48 -3.93 -13.75
CA GLU A 195 -9.23 -4.05 -12.49
C GLU A 195 -9.22 -2.73 -11.71
N PHE A 196 -8.11 -1.97 -11.67
CA PHE A 196 -8.10 -0.64 -11.04
C PHE A 196 -8.98 0.36 -11.78
N SER A 197 -8.98 0.30 -13.13
CA SER A 197 -9.83 1.17 -13.91
C SER A 197 -11.32 0.84 -13.71
N GLN A 198 -11.66 -0.43 -13.46
CA GLN A 198 -13.02 -0.87 -13.09
C GLN A 198 -13.35 -0.50 -11.63
N MET A 199 -12.43 -0.70 -10.68
CA MET A 199 -12.56 -0.28 -9.27
C MET A 199 -12.77 1.23 -9.13
N LEU A 200 -12.18 2.03 -10.04
CA LEU A 200 -12.38 3.48 -10.11
C LEU A 200 -13.59 3.88 -10.97
N ARG A 201 -14.03 3.05 -11.93
CA ARG A 201 -15.20 3.34 -12.81
C ARG A 201 -16.55 2.94 -12.23
N ASP A 202 -16.59 1.94 -11.35
CA ASP A 202 -17.80 1.65 -10.56
C ASP A 202 -18.11 2.77 -9.54
N GLN A 203 -17.25 3.79 -9.45
CA GLN A 203 -17.57 5.08 -8.83
C GLN A 203 -18.43 5.97 -9.74
N LYS A 204 -19.61 5.51 -10.17
CA LYS A 204 -20.65 6.43 -10.68
C LYS A 204 -21.85 6.43 -9.76
N PHE A 205 -21.86 7.47 -8.91
CA PHE A 205 -23.02 8.14 -8.34
C PHE A 205 -24.17 7.22 -7.88
N GLY A 206 -24.05 6.77 -6.63
CA GLY A 206 -25.18 6.50 -5.75
C GLY A 206 -25.05 7.45 -4.56
#